data_AF-A0A162X5W8-F1
#
_entry.id   AF-A0A162X5W8-F1
#
_cell.length_a   1.000
_cell.length_b   1.000
_cell.length_c   1.000
_cell.angle_alpha   90.00
_cell.angle_beta   90.00
_cell.angle_gamma   90.00
#
_symmetry.space_group_name_H-M   'P 1'
#
loop_
_entity.id
_entity.type
_entity.pdbx_description
1 polymer ?
#
loop_
_entity_poly.entity_id
_entity_poly.type
_entity_poly.pdbx_seq_one_letter_code
_entity_poly.pdbx_strand_id
1 'polypeptide(L)'
;MAEEFHILTQEYLGIREKIHIVGHDIGGMIAFTYALRYASDVASVIWSEFPLPETSNYEENQPTPALFHFVFHQIRDLPETLIAGKELEYLTHFYHRLAYNSMGITVEDAGFYTLAFSQLLATRRYQGRFGSLPLVRARCGRKQKVVERERESEGPIACDVGRSKWVSKAR
;
A
#
# COMPACT_ATOMS: atom_id res chain seq x y z
N MET A 1 -6.66 -0.90 10.87
CA MET A 1 -6.02 -1.71 9.81
C MET A 1 -4.97 -2.69 10.33
N ALA A 2 -3.79 -2.29 10.83
CA ALA A 2 -2.79 -3.28 11.31
C ALA A 2 -3.30 -4.12 12.51
N GLU A 3 -4.00 -3.49 13.45
CA GLU A 3 -4.61 -4.17 14.59
C GLU A 3 -5.78 -5.08 14.18
N GLU A 4 -6.62 -4.63 13.25
CA GLU A 4 -7.69 -5.46 12.68
C GLU A 4 -7.12 -6.68 11.94
N PHE A 5 -5.98 -6.51 11.25
CA PHE A 5 -5.28 -7.61 10.62
C PHE A 5 -4.73 -8.61 11.66
N HIS A 6 -4.27 -8.13 12.82
CA HIS A 6 -3.83 -8.98 13.92
C HIS A 6 -4.98 -9.77 14.55
N ILE A 7 -6.10 -9.10 14.80
CA ILE A 7 -7.32 -9.76 15.29
C ILE A 7 -7.77 -10.84 14.30
N LEU A 8 -7.79 -10.52 12.99
CA LEU A 8 -8.13 -11.50 11.95
C LEU A 8 -7.21 -12.73 12.00
N THR A 9 -5.89 -12.54 12.06
CA THR A 9 -4.94 -13.65 11.99
C THR A 9 -4.92 -14.47 13.28
N GLN A 10 -4.95 -13.83 14.45
CA GLN A 10 -4.81 -14.50 15.74
C GLN A 10 -6.13 -15.05 16.29
N GLU A 11 -7.23 -14.28 16.20
CA GLU A 11 -8.49 -14.62 16.84
C GLU A 11 -9.43 -15.37 15.91
N TYR A 12 -9.60 -14.88 14.68
CA TYR A 12 -10.56 -15.47 13.75
C TYR A 12 -9.99 -16.65 12.97
N LEU A 13 -8.74 -16.53 12.50
CA LEU A 13 -8.06 -17.60 11.75
C LEU A 13 -7.23 -18.52 12.64
N GLY A 14 -6.89 -18.09 13.87
CA GLY A 14 -6.18 -18.91 14.84
C GLY A 14 -4.74 -19.26 14.48
N ILE A 15 -4.07 -18.46 13.63
CA ILE A 15 -2.71 -18.73 13.14
C ILE A 15 -1.72 -18.48 14.28
N ARG A 16 -1.03 -19.54 14.74
CA ARG A 16 -0.08 -19.45 15.86
C ARG A 16 1.37 -19.41 15.40
N GLU A 17 1.63 -19.88 14.20
CA GLU A 17 2.93 -19.81 13.56
C GLU A 17 3.21 -18.38 13.07
N LYS A 18 4.50 -18.08 12.88
CA LYS A 18 4.91 -16.81 12.29
C LYS A 18 4.47 -16.74 10.83
N ILE A 19 3.97 -15.57 10.42
CA ILE A 19 3.46 -15.35 9.06
C ILE A 19 4.45 -14.59 8.17
N HIS A 20 4.41 -14.88 6.89
CA HIS A 20 5.05 -14.09 5.84
C HIS A 20 4.02 -13.09 5.30
N ILE A 21 4.34 -11.79 5.34
CA ILE A 21 3.40 -10.74 4.95
C ILE A 21 3.89 -10.07 3.67
N VAL A 22 3.00 -9.95 2.70
CA VAL A 22 3.26 -9.20 1.45
C VAL A 22 2.23 -8.07 1.34
N GLY A 23 2.70 -6.83 1.31
CA GLY A 23 1.86 -5.64 1.15
C GLY A 23 2.09 -4.96 -0.20
N HIS A 24 1.05 -4.87 -1.03
CA HIS A 24 1.10 -4.17 -2.31
C HIS A 24 0.40 -2.81 -2.21
N ASP A 25 0.98 -1.77 -2.82
CA ASP A 25 0.45 -0.39 -2.78
C ASP A 25 0.23 0.09 -1.32
N ILE A 26 -0.92 0.67 -0.97
CA ILE A 26 -1.27 1.07 0.41
C ILE A 26 -1.22 -0.12 1.38
N GLY A 27 -1.37 -1.35 0.89
CA GLY A 27 -1.18 -2.57 1.69
C GLY A 27 0.23 -2.70 2.28
N GLY A 28 1.24 -2.13 1.63
CA GLY A 28 2.61 -2.05 2.13
C GLY A 28 2.71 -1.34 3.48
N MET A 29 1.97 -0.24 3.66
CA MET A 29 1.92 0.49 4.92
C MET A 29 1.31 -0.35 6.04
N ILE A 30 0.29 -1.14 5.73
CA ILE A 30 -0.37 -2.03 6.69
C ILE A 30 0.59 -3.15 7.10
N ALA A 31 1.22 -3.81 6.11
CA ALA A 31 2.20 -4.88 6.32
C ALA A 31 3.39 -4.41 7.17
N PHE A 32 3.95 -3.25 6.83
CA PHE A 32 5.06 -2.65 7.56
C PHE A 32 4.67 -2.29 9.00
N THR A 33 3.53 -1.62 9.18
CA THR A 33 3.04 -1.25 10.53
C THR A 33 2.74 -2.49 11.38
N TYR A 34 2.20 -3.55 10.77
CA TYR A 34 1.99 -4.82 11.45
C TYR A 34 3.31 -5.42 11.92
N ALA A 35 4.30 -5.52 11.03
CA ALA A 35 5.60 -6.08 11.37
C ALA A 35 6.32 -5.28 12.47
N LEU A 36 6.14 -3.96 12.52
CA LEU A 36 6.66 -3.12 13.59
C LEU A 36 5.97 -3.34 14.95
N ARG A 37 4.64 -3.50 14.95
CA ARG A 37 3.83 -3.65 16.17
C ARG A 37 3.84 -5.08 16.74
N TYR A 38 3.86 -6.08 15.86
CA TYR A 38 3.67 -7.50 16.17
C TYR A 38 4.84 -8.35 15.65
N ALA A 39 6.07 -7.88 15.86
CA ALA A 39 7.29 -8.50 15.32
C ALA A 39 7.49 -9.97 15.73
N SER A 40 6.93 -10.40 16.87
CA SER A 40 6.95 -11.80 17.32
C SER A 40 6.22 -12.75 16.36
N ASP A 41 5.23 -12.22 15.65
CA ASP A 41 4.27 -13.00 14.86
C ASP A 41 4.67 -13.04 13.38
N VAL A 42 5.77 -12.38 13.00
CA VAL A 42 6.19 -12.19 11.61
C VAL A 42 7.49 -12.93 11.33
N ALA A 43 7.47 -13.77 10.30
CA ALA A 43 8.64 -14.45 9.76
C ALA A 43 9.37 -13.59 8.73
N SER A 44 8.63 -12.94 7.83
CA SER A 44 9.16 -12.01 6.83
C SER A 44 8.12 -10.94 6.48
N VAL A 45 8.60 -9.79 6.00
CA VAL A 45 7.73 -8.73 5.46
C VAL A 45 8.28 -8.26 4.12
N ILE A 46 7.40 -8.21 3.13
CA ILE A 46 7.69 -7.71 1.78
C ILE A 46 6.67 -6.63 1.47
N TRP A 47 7.10 -5.53 0.86
CA TRP A 47 6.17 -4.58 0.26
C TRP A 47 6.64 -4.09 -1.10
N SER A 48 5.69 -3.60 -1.91
CA SER A 48 5.95 -3.23 -3.29
C SER A 48 5.09 -2.06 -3.78
N GLU A 49 5.58 -1.39 -4.81
CA GLU A 49 4.97 -0.30 -5.60
C GLU A 49 4.79 1.04 -4.89
N PHE A 50 4.79 1.10 -3.57
CA PHE A 50 4.62 2.35 -2.82
C PHE A 50 5.74 2.60 -1.80
N PRO A 51 6.45 3.75 -1.87
CA PRO A 51 7.42 4.11 -0.85
C PRO A 51 6.71 4.34 0.50
N LEU A 52 7.28 3.82 1.58
CA LEU A 52 6.69 3.98 2.91
C LEU A 52 6.83 5.42 3.39
N PRO A 53 5.78 6.04 3.96
CA PRO A 53 5.89 7.37 4.53
C PRO A 53 7.03 7.49 5.53
N GLU A 54 7.69 8.66 5.56
CA GLU A 54 8.83 8.97 6.44
C GLU A 54 10.12 8.17 6.15
N THR A 55 10.20 7.51 4.99
CA THR A 55 11.48 7.01 4.44
C THR A 55 12.11 8.05 3.53
N SER A 56 13.44 8.02 3.37
CA SER A 56 14.12 8.89 2.40
C SER A 56 13.59 8.69 0.98
N ASN A 57 13.23 7.46 0.63
CA ASN A 57 12.60 7.13 -0.66
C ASN A 57 11.25 7.84 -0.84
N TYR A 58 10.45 7.99 0.23
CA TYR A 58 9.20 8.75 0.17
C TYR A 58 9.43 10.26 0.07
N GLU A 59 10.43 10.79 0.78
CA GLU A 59 10.79 12.22 0.70
C GLU A 59 11.34 12.60 -0.68
N GLU A 60 12.09 11.71 -1.33
CA GLU A 60 12.63 11.90 -2.68
C GLU A 60 11.55 11.77 -3.77
N ASN A 61 10.49 10.98 -3.52
CA ASN A 61 9.39 10.74 -4.45
C ASN A 61 8.10 11.50 -4.06
N GLN A 62 8.22 12.82 -3.85
CA GLN A 62 7.07 13.66 -3.54
C GLN A 62 5.97 13.60 -4.62
N PRO A 63 4.70 13.87 -4.26
CA PRO A 63 3.59 13.83 -5.21
C PRO A 63 3.84 14.75 -6.41
N THR A 64 4.18 14.15 -7.54
CA THR A 64 4.24 14.84 -8.83
C THR A 64 2.83 14.96 -9.41
N PRO A 65 2.59 15.79 -10.45
CA PRO A 65 1.33 15.75 -11.19
C PRO A 65 0.98 14.35 -11.73
N ALA A 66 1.97 13.47 -11.90
CA ALA A 66 1.72 12.07 -12.27
C ALA A 66 0.99 11.29 -11.15
N LEU A 67 1.18 11.70 -9.90
CA LEU A 67 0.60 11.14 -8.68
C LEU A 67 -0.50 12.05 -8.08
N PHE A 68 -1.23 12.79 -8.93
CA PHE A 68 -2.29 13.73 -8.52
C PHE A 68 -3.33 13.11 -7.59
N HIS A 69 -3.56 11.80 -7.71
CA HIS A 69 -4.60 11.07 -6.99
C HIS A 69 -4.39 11.07 -5.48
N PHE A 70 -3.15 11.16 -4.98
CA PHE A 70 -2.89 11.31 -3.54
C PHE A 70 -3.51 12.59 -2.99
N VAL A 71 -3.39 13.71 -3.71
CA VAL A 71 -3.96 14.99 -3.28
C VAL A 71 -5.46 15.02 -3.56
N PHE A 72 -5.87 14.54 -4.73
CA PHE A 72 -7.27 14.50 -5.13
C PHE A 72 -8.14 13.75 -4.10
N HIS A 73 -7.71 12.56 -3.68
CA HIS A 73 -8.47 11.73 -2.74
C HIS A 73 -8.43 12.21 -1.28
N GLN A 74 -7.62 13.22 -0.96
CA GLN A 74 -7.63 13.87 0.36
C GLN A 74 -8.73 14.94 0.47
N ILE A 75 -9.23 15.45 -0.66
CA ILE A 75 -10.25 16.50 -0.66
C ILE A 75 -11.58 15.85 -0.30
N ARG A 76 -12.16 16.29 0.82
CA ARG A 76 -13.41 15.75 1.34
C ARG A 76 -14.55 15.94 0.33
N ASP A 77 -15.34 14.88 0.10
CA ASP A 77 -16.57 14.83 -0.72
C ASP A 77 -16.38 15.09 -2.23
N LEU A 78 -15.24 15.65 -2.67
CA LEU A 78 -14.99 16.01 -4.07
C LEU A 78 -14.75 14.78 -4.97
N PRO A 79 -13.87 13.81 -4.64
CA PRO A 79 -13.66 12.63 -5.46
C PRO A 79 -14.93 11.83 -5.68
N GLU A 80 -15.69 11.58 -4.62
CA GLU A 80 -16.94 10.83 -4.69
C GLU A 80 -17.93 11.52 -5.61
N THR A 81 -18.04 12.85 -5.53
CA THR A 81 -18.92 13.64 -6.40
C THR A 81 -18.49 13.60 -7.86
N LEU A 82 -17.19 13.69 -8.15
CA LEU A 82 -16.70 13.75 -9.53
C LEU A 82 -16.60 12.40 -10.22
N ILE A 83 -16.44 11.31 -9.45
CA ILE A 83 -16.30 9.95 -9.98
C ILE A 83 -17.66 9.24 -10.11
N ALA A 84 -18.67 9.64 -9.35
CA ALA A 84 -19.98 8.99 -9.38
C ALA A 84 -20.57 8.90 -10.80
N GLY A 85 -20.92 7.68 -11.22
CA GLY A 85 -21.43 7.37 -12.56
C GLY A 85 -20.38 7.35 -13.67
N LYS A 86 -19.09 7.46 -13.32
CA LYS A 86 -17.92 7.42 -14.22
C LYS A 86 -16.81 6.53 -13.66
N GLU A 87 -17.17 5.56 -12.83
CA GLU A 87 -16.23 4.74 -12.08
C GLU A 87 -15.34 3.91 -12.99
N LEU A 88 -15.89 3.37 -14.09
CA LEU A 88 -15.14 2.60 -15.07
C LEU A 88 -14.11 3.49 -15.77
N GLU A 89 -14.53 4.64 -16.29
CA GLU A 89 -13.65 5.59 -16.97
C GLU A 89 -12.54 6.07 -16.05
N TYR A 90 -12.89 6.33 -14.78
CA TYR A 90 -11.94 6.71 -13.75
C TYR A 90 -10.89 5.61 -13.54
N LEU A 91 -11.29 4.37 -13.26
CA LEU A 91 -10.35 3.27 -13.00
C LEU A 91 -9.55 2.88 -14.24
N THR A 92 -10.17 2.85 -15.42
CA THR A 92 -9.48 2.59 -16.70
C THR A 92 -8.38 3.61 -16.94
N HIS A 93 -8.57 4.89 -16.57
CA HIS A 93 -7.50 5.87 -16.62
C HIS A 93 -6.29 5.47 -15.75
N PHE A 94 -6.50 4.95 -14.54
CA PHE A 94 -5.42 4.47 -13.68
C PHE A 94 -4.71 3.26 -14.27
N TYR A 95 -5.48 2.28 -14.76
CA TYR A 95 -4.92 1.07 -15.36
C TYR A 95 -4.00 1.39 -16.52
N HIS A 96 -4.40 2.28 -17.44
CA HIS A 96 -3.55 2.68 -18.55
C HIS A 96 -2.33 3.52 -18.13
N ARG A 97 -2.44 4.30 -17.04
CA ARG A 97 -1.37 5.18 -16.57
C ARG A 97 -0.31 4.46 -15.75
N LEU A 98 -0.72 3.51 -14.91
CA LEU A 98 0.14 2.86 -13.92
C LEU A 98 0.62 1.48 -14.38
N ALA A 99 -0.17 0.75 -15.16
CA ALA A 99 0.26 -0.56 -15.64
C ALA A 99 1.32 -0.42 -16.74
N TYR A 100 2.43 -1.16 -16.60
CA TYR A 100 3.38 -1.31 -17.69
C TYR A 100 2.75 -2.05 -18.88
N ASN A 101 2.00 -3.13 -18.60
CA ASN A 101 1.22 -3.86 -19.58
C ASN A 101 -0.27 -3.72 -19.30
N SER A 102 -0.90 -2.70 -19.88
CA SER A 102 -2.34 -2.47 -19.70
C SER A 102 -3.22 -3.55 -20.35
N MET A 103 -2.69 -4.33 -21.30
CA MET A 103 -3.40 -5.49 -21.86
C MET A 103 -3.52 -6.67 -20.87
N GLY A 104 -2.79 -6.62 -19.75
CA GLY A 104 -2.94 -7.60 -18.67
C GLY A 104 -4.19 -7.40 -17.82
N ILE A 105 -4.93 -6.30 -18.01
CA ILE A 105 -6.19 -6.02 -17.32
C ILE A 105 -7.30 -6.18 -18.36
N THR A 106 -8.09 -7.23 -18.22
CA THR A 106 -9.18 -7.53 -19.15
C THR A 106 -10.38 -6.62 -18.93
N VAL A 107 -11.34 -6.64 -19.86
CA VAL A 107 -12.59 -5.89 -19.71
C VAL A 107 -13.40 -6.45 -18.54
N GLU A 108 -13.36 -7.77 -18.36
CA GLU A 108 -13.99 -8.49 -17.26
C GLU A 108 -13.37 -8.06 -15.91
N ASP A 109 -12.04 -7.98 -15.82
CA ASP A 109 -11.35 -7.51 -14.61
C ASP A 109 -11.73 -6.05 -14.29
N ALA A 110 -11.69 -5.18 -15.30
CA ALA A 110 -12.05 -3.78 -15.14
C ALA A 110 -13.51 -3.63 -14.65
N GLY A 111 -14.44 -4.43 -15.18
CA GLY A 111 -15.83 -4.48 -14.74
C GLY A 111 -15.97 -4.95 -13.29
N PHE A 112 -15.25 -6.01 -12.90
CA PHE A 112 -15.26 -6.53 -11.53
C PHE A 112 -14.75 -5.48 -10.53
N TYR A 113 -13.60 -4.86 -10.79
CA TYR A 113 -13.04 -3.85 -9.89
C TYR A 113 -13.88 -2.57 -9.87
N THR A 114 -14.49 -2.19 -10.99
CA THR A 114 -15.44 -1.07 -11.03
C THR A 114 -16.62 -1.32 -10.10
N LEU A 115 -17.24 -2.50 -10.16
CA LEU A 115 -18.36 -2.83 -9.27
C LEU A 115 -17.95 -2.74 -7.79
N ALA A 116 -16.80 -3.32 -7.43
CA ALA A 116 -16.29 -3.25 -6.06
C ALA A 116 -16.01 -1.81 -5.62
N PHE A 117 -15.45 -0.98 -6.50
CA PHE A 117 -15.16 0.43 -6.23
C PHE A 117 -16.44 1.26 -6.08
N SER A 118 -17.43 1.07 -6.96
CA SER A 118 -18.74 1.74 -6.87
C SER A 118 -19.43 1.45 -5.54
N GLN A 119 -19.35 0.22 -5.02
CA GLN A 119 -19.92 -0.13 -3.71
C GLN A 119 -19.23 0.63 -2.56
N LEU A 120 -17.91 0.83 -2.65
CA LEU A 120 -17.14 1.58 -1.65
C LEU A 120 -17.46 3.09 -1.70
N LEU A 121 -17.65 3.65 -2.89
CA LEU A 121 -18.11 5.02 -3.07
C LEU A 121 -19.53 5.22 -2.51
N ALA A 122 -20.45 4.29 -2.83
CA ALA A 122 -21.85 4.37 -2.40
C ALA A 122 -22.01 4.32 -0.88
N THR A 123 -21.13 3.59 -0.18
CA THR A 123 -21.16 3.46 1.28
C THR A 123 -20.44 4.59 2.02
N ARG A 124 -19.88 5.59 1.31
CA ARG A 124 -18.96 6.61 1.86
C ARG A 124 -17.79 6.03 2.66
N ARG A 125 -17.51 4.72 2.56
CA ARG A 125 -16.35 4.06 3.19
C ARG A 125 -15.03 4.43 2.51
N TYR A 126 -15.12 5.02 1.32
CA TYR A 126 -14.02 5.68 0.65
C TYR A 126 -13.50 6.91 1.43
N GLN A 127 -14.41 7.60 2.13
CA GLN A 127 -14.12 8.85 2.81
C GLN A 127 -13.08 8.64 3.91
N GLY A 128 -11.99 9.39 3.82
CA GLY A 128 -10.96 9.43 4.86
C GLY A 128 -9.82 8.43 4.71
N ARG A 129 -9.82 7.45 3.79
CA ARG A 129 -8.65 6.54 3.63
C ARG A 129 -7.37 7.25 3.23
N PHE A 130 -7.47 8.24 2.34
CA PHE A 130 -6.33 9.10 1.97
C PHE A 130 -6.13 10.27 2.93
N GLY A 131 -7.22 10.83 3.50
CA GLY A 131 -7.14 11.91 4.50
C GLY A 131 -6.63 11.44 5.88
N SER A 132 -6.71 10.13 6.16
CA SER A 132 -6.20 9.47 7.35
C SER A 132 -5.00 8.60 7.07
N LEU A 133 -4.36 8.69 5.89
CA LEU A 133 -2.98 8.21 5.72
C LEU A 133 -2.21 8.87 6.85
N PRO A 134 -1.85 8.12 7.91
CA PRO A 134 -1.14 8.74 8.99
C PRO A 134 0.17 9.19 8.35
N LEU A 135 0.58 10.44 8.60
CA LEU A 135 1.98 10.59 8.97
C LEU A 135 2.16 9.56 10.09
N VAL A 136 2.66 8.37 9.76
CA VAL A 136 3.08 7.39 10.75
C VAL A 136 4.29 8.03 11.38
N ARG A 137 4.06 9.03 12.24
CA ARG A 137 5.10 9.73 12.97
C ARG A 137 5.61 8.73 13.96
N ALA A 138 6.55 7.91 13.51
CA ALA A 138 7.27 7.00 14.34
C ALA A 138 8.05 7.88 15.32
N ARG A 139 7.44 8.22 16.46
CA ARG A 139 8.16 8.57 17.68
C ARG A 139 8.85 7.29 18.17
N CYS A 140 9.79 6.80 17.38
CA CYS A 140 10.76 5.85 17.84
C CYS A 140 12.11 6.56 17.76
N GLY A 141 12.71 6.83 18.91
CA GLY A 141 14.11 7.27 19.03
C GLY A 141 15.12 6.28 18.44
N ARG A 142 14.67 5.18 17.80
CA ARG A 142 15.41 4.41 16.80
C ARG A 142 15.36 5.12 15.43
N LYS A 143 15.76 6.38 15.38
CA LYS A 143 16.18 6.97 14.11
C LYS A 143 17.42 6.18 13.63
N GLN A 144 17.56 6.02 12.32
CA GLN A 144 18.59 5.27 11.58
C GLN A 144 18.48 3.73 11.45
N LYS A 145 18.29 2.94 12.51
CA LYS A 145 18.59 1.49 12.40
C LYS A 145 17.70 0.63 11.49
N VAL A 146 16.47 1.05 11.17
CA VAL A 146 15.60 0.31 10.23
C VAL A 146 15.91 0.69 8.78
N VAL A 147 16.25 1.96 8.55
CA VAL A 147 16.60 2.52 7.22
C VAL A 147 17.99 2.08 6.78
N GLU A 148 18.98 2.00 7.69
CA GLU A 148 20.30 1.42 7.35
C GLU A 148 20.21 -0.07 7.01
N ARG A 149 19.20 -0.77 7.54
CA ARG A 149 18.91 -2.16 7.14
C ARG A 149 18.38 -2.27 5.71
N GLU A 150 17.83 -1.24 5.08
CA GLU A 150 17.46 -1.31 3.66
C GLU A 150 18.68 -1.44 2.73
N ARG A 151 19.88 -1.02 3.20
CA ARG A 151 21.14 -1.21 2.48
C ARG A 151 21.95 -2.43 2.96
N GLU A 152 21.73 -2.92 4.17
CA GLU A 152 22.51 -4.01 4.80
C GLU A 152 21.70 -5.26 5.17
N SER A 153 20.40 -5.37 4.87
CA SER A 153 19.61 -6.52 5.32
C SER A 153 19.91 -7.80 4.53
N GLU A 154 20.79 -8.63 5.10
CA GLU A 154 20.79 -10.09 4.91
C GLU A 154 19.63 -10.78 5.69
N GLY A 155 18.58 -10.04 6.07
CA GLY A 155 17.39 -10.52 6.79
C GLY A 155 16.13 -10.56 5.92
N PRO A 156 14.99 -11.09 6.41
CA PRO A 156 13.82 -11.45 5.60
C PRO A 156 12.91 -10.25 5.25
N ILE A 157 13.50 -9.07 5.02
CA ILE A 157 12.79 -7.85 4.64
C ILE A 157 13.13 -7.54 3.19
N ALA A 158 12.13 -7.42 2.31
CA ALA A 158 12.35 -7.08 0.91
C ALA A 158 11.41 -5.96 0.44
N CYS A 159 11.91 -5.09 -0.42
CA CYS A 159 11.19 -3.97 -1.03
C CYS A 159 11.37 -4.04 -2.54
N ASP A 160 10.27 -3.97 -3.31
CA ASP A 160 10.30 -3.91 -4.78
C ASP A 160 9.51 -2.69 -5.27
N VAL A 161 10.21 -1.67 -5.75
CA VAL A 161 9.59 -0.49 -6.36
C VAL A 161 9.82 -0.61 -7.86
N GLY A 162 8.76 -0.92 -8.62
CA GLY A 162 8.81 -1.17 -10.06
C GLY A 162 9.74 -0.19 -10.79
N ARG A 163 10.78 -0.78 -11.42
CA ARG A 163 11.99 -0.17 -12.06
C ARG A 163 13.25 -0.02 -11.18
N SER A 164 13.42 -0.83 -10.16
CA SER A 164 14.74 -0.98 -9.52
C SER A 164 15.24 -2.43 -9.63
N LYS A 165 16.51 -2.56 -10.01
CA LYS A 165 17.17 -3.83 -10.27
C LYS A 165 17.07 -4.72 -9.03
N TRP A 166 16.72 -5.99 -9.25
CA TRP A 166 17.01 -7.07 -8.32
C TRP A 166 18.47 -7.01 -7.91
N VAL A 167 18.76 -6.65 -6.66
CA VAL A 167 20.02 -7.03 -6.02
C VAL A 167 19.75 -8.30 -5.23
N SER A 168 19.57 -9.40 -5.96
CA SER A 168 19.79 -10.72 -5.37
C SER A 168 21.30 -11.00 -5.45
N LYS A 169 22.03 -10.79 -4.35
CA LYS A 169 23.20 -11.62 -4.10
C LYS A 169 22.70 -12.90 -3.43
N ALA A 170 22.28 -13.85 -4.26
CA ALA A 170 22.29 -15.24 -3.84
C ALA A 170 23.76 -15.70 -3.78
N ARG A 171 24.09 -16.43 -2.71
CA ARG A 171 25.44 -16.97 -2.42
C ARG A 171 26.02 -17.80 -3.55
#